data_AF-A0A1A9QEV8-F1
#
_entry.id   AF-A0A1A9QEV8-F1
#
_cell.length_a   1.000
_cell.length_b   1.000
_cell.length_c   1.000
_cell.angle_alpha   90.00
_cell.angle_beta   90.00
_cell.angle_gamma   90.00
#
_symmetry.space_group_name_H-M   'P 1'
#
loop_
_entity.id
_entity.type
_entity.pdbx_description
1 polymer ?
#
loop_
_entity_poly.entity_id
_entity_poly.type
_entity_poly.pdbx_seq_one_letter_code
_entity_poly.pdbx_strand_id
1 'polypeptide(L)'
;MSSLKKILIGLGSVSAITGLAVGSYCLSKLKSPKNIRDKLLKEGLTPLDTNAVNTQDDEKWKILIKKHLDSANSNKRIPSLTFSSRAAQKPIDSDIAGIKSQCSRLLRIKITKDEDFETDLQNAKDWCTSESEFAKE
;
A
#
# COMPACT_ATOMS: atom_id res chain seq x y z
N MET A 1 -30.75 15.43 48.59
CA MET A 1 -30.15 15.58 47.25
C MET A 1 -28.80 14.87 47.28
N SER A 2 -28.55 14.03 46.27
CA SER A 2 -27.29 13.32 46.00
C SER A 2 -26.96 12.11 46.89
N SER A 3 -26.45 11.00 46.39
CA SER A 3 -26.58 10.27 45.12
C SER A 3 -25.86 8.94 45.33
N LEU A 4 -26.41 7.86 44.79
CA LEU A 4 -25.92 6.48 44.87
C LEU A 4 -24.42 6.35 44.57
N LYS A 5 -23.72 5.46 45.29
CA LYS A 5 -22.55 4.78 44.73
C LYS A 5 -22.22 3.46 45.43
N LYS A 6 -22.02 2.45 44.56
CA LYS A 6 -21.27 1.18 44.70
C LYS A 6 -22.12 -0.05 45.04
N ILE A 7 -22.61 -0.67 43.97
CA ILE A 7 -23.11 -2.05 43.95
C ILE A 7 -21.90 -3.00 44.12
N LEU A 8 -21.99 -3.87 45.12
CA LEU A 8 -21.05 -4.94 45.43
C LEU A 8 -20.96 -5.93 44.26
N ILE A 9 -19.74 -6.20 43.78
CA ILE A 9 -19.46 -7.31 42.88
C ILE A 9 -19.41 -8.57 43.74
N GLY A 10 -20.45 -9.39 43.66
CA GLY A 10 -20.49 -10.71 44.27
C GLY A 10 -19.55 -11.67 43.55
N LEU A 11 -18.51 -12.13 44.24
CA LEU A 11 -17.72 -13.28 43.82
C LEU A 11 -18.54 -14.55 44.06
N GLY A 12 -19.04 -15.15 42.99
CA GLY A 12 -19.67 -16.46 43.05
C GLY A 12 -20.21 -16.91 41.71
N SER A 13 -19.42 -17.71 40.99
CA SER A 13 -19.81 -19.06 40.54
C SER A 13 -18.95 -19.52 39.36
N VAL A 14 -18.29 -20.65 39.56
CA VAL A 14 -17.62 -21.47 38.55
C VAL A 14 -18.59 -21.75 37.39
N SER A 15 -18.22 -21.37 36.18
CA SER A 15 -18.86 -21.85 34.95
C SER A 15 -17.81 -22.56 34.13
N ALA A 16 -17.98 -23.87 33.94
CA ALA A 16 -17.13 -24.70 33.10
C ALA A 16 -17.13 -24.14 31.66
N ILE A 17 -15.95 -23.75 31.15
CA ILE A 17 -15.79 -23.38 29.75
C ILE A 17 -15.65 -24.66 28.94
N THR A 18 -16.75 -25.37 28.76
CA THR A 18 -16.93 -26.29 27.65
C THR A 18 -17.58 -25.50 26.51
N GLY A 19 -16.81 -25.18 25.47
CA GLY A 19 -17.38 -24.71 24.20
C GLY A 19 -16.78 -23.41 23.65
N LEU A 20 -16.00 -23.56 22.57
CA LEU A 20 -15.87 -22.65 21.43
C LEU A 20 -15.82 -21.14 21.71
N ALA A 21 -14.61 -20.62 21.92
CA ALA A 21 -14.33 -19.20 21.69
C ALA A 21 -13.04 -19.02 20.86
N VAL A 22 -12.89 -19.78 19.78
CA VAL A 22 -11.95 -19.46 18.68
C VAL A 22 -12.74 -18.86 17.50
N GLY A 23 -13.66 -17.94 17.80
CA GLY A 23 -14.64 -17.44 16.81
C GLY A 23 -14.40 -16.02 16.30
N SER A 24 -13.63 -15.20 17.03
CA SER A 24 -13.62 -13.75 16.78
C SER A 24 -12.34 -13.24 16.12
N TYR A 25 -11.23 -13.98 16.20
CA TYR A 25 -9.93 -13.50 15.73
C TYR A 25 -9.73 -13.61 14.21
N CYS A 26 -10.56 -14.38 13.51
CA CYS A 26 -10.42 -14.63 12.07
C CYS A 26 -11.43 -13.89 11.18
N LEU A 27 -12.23 -12.96 11.70
CA LEU A 27 -13.21 -12.21 10.87
C LEU A 27 -12.61 -10.97 10.20
N SER A 28 -11.45 -10.48 10.64
CA SER A 28 -10.79 -9.30 10.07
C SER A 28 -10.02 -9.58 8.77
N LYS A 29 -9.58 -10.84 8.55
CA LYS A 29 -8.85 -11.29 7.35
C LYS A 29 -9.74 -11.53 6.12
N LEU A 30 -11.07 -11.54 6.30
CA LEU A 30 -12.03 -11.90 5.25
C LEU A 30 -12.58 -10.70 4.45
N LYS A 31 -12.06 -9.49 4.64
CA LYS A 31 -12.42 -8.38 3.74
C LYS A 31 -11.71 -8.59 2.40
N SER A 32 -12.49 -8.87 1.36
CA SER A 32 -12.00 -8.86 -0.01
C SER A 32 -11.39 -7.49 -0.31
N PRO A 33 -10.19 -7.43 -0.92
CA PRO A 33 -9.56 -6.17 -1.26
C PRO A 33 -10.47 -5.40 -2.21
N LYS A 34 -10.61 -4.09 -1.98
CA LYS A 34 -11.53 -3.25 -2.78
C LYS A 34 -10.82 -2.51 -3.90
N ASN A 35 -9.52 -2.31 -3.74
CA ASN A 35 -8.65 -1.61 -4.66
C ASN A 35 -7.25 -2.25 -4.70
N ILE A 36 -6.40 -1.75 -5.58
CA ILE A 36 -5.02 -2.19 -5.72
C ILE A 36 -4.26 -2.06 -4.40
N ARG A 37 -4.42 -0.98 -3.64
CA ARG A 37 -3.75 -0.80 -2.33
C ARG A 37 -4.07 -1.94 -1.37
N ASP A 38 -5.35 -2.29 -1.21
CA ASP A 38 -5.78 -3.37 -0.34
C ASP A 38 -5.22 -4.72 -0.83
N LYS A 39 -5.13 -4.92 -2.14
CA LYS A 39 -4.56 -6.14 -2.74
C LYS A 39 -3.07 -6.26 -2.45
N LEU A 40 -2.30 -5.18 -2.62
CA LEU A 40 -0.87 -5.14 -2.31
C LEU A 40 -0.62 -5.44 -0.83
N LEU A 41 -1.36 -4.78 0.07
CA LEU A 41 -1.26 -5.04 1.52
C LEU A 41 -1.62 -6.49 1.88
N LYS A 42 -2.62 -7.07 1.21
CA LYS A 42 -3.00 -8.48 1.40
C LYS A 42 -1.91 -9.43 0.91
N GLU A 43 -1.16 -9.05 -0.13
CA GLU A 43 0.00 -9.77 -0.67
C GLU A 43 1.29 -9.51 0.14
N GLY A 44 1.24 -8.66 1.17
CA GLY A 44 2.40 -8.35 2.02
C GLY A 44 3.35 -7.29 1.42
N LEU A 45 2.91 -6.57 0.39
CA LEU A 45 3.66 -5.48 -0.23
C LEU A 45 3.28 -4.15 0.43
N THR A 46 4.27 -3.32 0.74
CA THR A 46 4.12 -2.05 1.44
C THR A 46 4.09 -0.90 0.43
N PRO A 47 2.94 -0.24 0.21
CA PRO A 47 2.87 0.90 -0.68
C PRO A 47 3.72 2.05 -0.15
N LEU A 48 4.49 2.69 -1.04
CA LEU A 48 5.26 3.89 -0.74
C LEU A 48 4.33 5.08 -0.46
N ASP A 49 4.81 6.05 0.29
CA ASP A 49 4.09 7.28 0.54
C ASP A 49 3.92 8.09 -0.77
N THR A 50 2.66 8.33 -1.14
CA THR A 50 2.27 9.10 -2.32
C THR A 50 1.84 10.53 -1.98
N ASN A 51 2.04 10.99 -0.75
CA ASN A 51 1.75 12.36 -0.35
C ASN A 51 2.82 13.29 -0.94
N ALA A 52 2.38 14.31 -1.67
CA ALA A 52 3.26 15.25 -2.35
C ALA A 52 4.18 16.03 -1.38
N VAL A 53 3.78 16.17 -0.11
CA VAL A 53 4.50 16.97 0.89
C VAL A 53 5.41 16.12 1.78
N ASN A 54 5.22 14.80 1.82
CA ASN A 54 6.01 13.91 2.66
C ASN A 54 7.26 13.44 1.90
N THR A 55 8.42 13.55 2.54
CA THR A 55 9.72 13.21 1.94
C THR A 55 10.28 11.87 2.43
N GLN A 56 9.52 11.14 3.26
CA GLN A 56 9.98 9.89 3.90
C GLN A 56 10.49 8.84 2.92
N ASP A 57 9.87 8.72 1.74
CA ASP A 57 10.23 7.72 0.73
C ASP A 57 10.95 8.33 -0.50
N ASP A 58 11.39 9.59 -0.44
CA ASP A 58 11.96 10.30 -1.60
C ASP A 58 13.20 9.62 -2.19
N GLU A 59 14.05 9.01 -1.35
CA GLU A 59 15.21 8.27 -1.83
C GLU A 59 14.81 7.04 -2.64
N LYS A 60 13.81 6.29 -2.17
CA LYS A 60 13.26 5.15 -2.90
C LYS A 60 12.63 5.58 -4.22
N TRP A 61 11.88 6.70 -4.21
CA TRP A 61 11.34 7.29 -5.43
C TRP A 61 12.45 7.64 -6.43
N LYS A 62 13.55 8.23 -5.96
CA LYS A 62 14.71 8.55 -6.82
C LYS A 62 15.35 7.29 -7.42
N ILE A 63 15.50 6.22 -6.63
CA ILE A 63 16.03 4.93 -7.10
C ILE A 63 15.11 4.33 -8.17
N LEU A 64 13.80 4.28 -7.90
CA LEU A 64 12.79 3.78 -8.82
C LEU A 64 12.79 4.53 -10.15
N ILE A 65 12.84 5.86 -10.10
CA ILE A 65 12.90 6.72 -11.30
C ILE A 65 14.17 6.39 -12.09
N LYS A 66 15.33 6.33 -11.44
CA LYS A 66 16.60 6.01 -12.12
C LYS A 66 16.56 4.63 -12.79
N LYS A 67 16.10 3.59 -12.07
CA LYS A 67 16.07 2.22 -12.60
C LYS A 67 15.14 2.07 -13.81
N HIS A 68 14.01 2.77 -13.82
CA HIS A 68 13.11 2.73 -14.96
C HIS A 68 13.46 3.75 -16.07
N LEU A 69 14.32 4.73 -15.76
CA LEU A 69 14.94 5.54 -16.78
C LEU A 69 16.01 4.78 -17.57
N ASP A 70 16.56 3.70 -17.00
CA ASP A 70 17.47 2.78 -17.70
C ASP A 70 16.78 2.15 -18.92
N SER A 71 17.47 2.17 -20.06
CA SER A 71 17.02 1.57 -21.32
C SER A 71 16.71 0.08 -21.20
N ALA A 72 17.40 -0.64 -20.29
CA ALA A 72 17.18 -2.06 -20.04
C ALA A 72 15.78 -2.36 -19.49
N ASN A 73 15.13 -1.36 -18.86
CA ASN A 73 13.81 -1.48 -18.23
C ASN A 73 12.73 -0.67 -18.97
N SER A 74 12.99 -0.26 -20.22
CA SER A 74 12.10 0.60 -21.00
C SER A 74 10.72 -0.02 -21.26
N ASN A 75 10.62 -1.35 -21.29
CA ASN A 75 9.38 -2.11 -21.41
C ASN A 75 8.52 -2.11 -20.13
N LYS A 76 9.06 -1.65 -18.99
CA LYS A 76 8.37 -1.57 -17.69
C LYS A 76 7.90 -0.15 -17.37
N ARG A 77 8.01 0.77 -18.33
CA ARG A 77 7.52 2.14 -18.18
C ARG A 77 6.01 2.21 -18.27
N ILE A 78 5.40 2.96 -17.35
CA ILE A 78 4.00 3.35 -17.44
C ILE A 78 3.89 4.33 -18.64
N PRO A 79 3.11 4.02 -19.69
CA PRO A 79 3.05 4.85 -20.91
C PRO A 79 2.62 6.30 -20.66
N SER A 80 1.83 6.51 -19.60
CA SER A 80 1.33 7.84 -19.19
C SER A 80 2.30 8.63 -18.29
N LEU A 81 3.48 8.09 -17.99
CA LEU A 81 4.47 8.72 -17.12
C LEU A 81 5.70 9.14 -17.91
N THR A 82 5.79 10.43 -18.18
CA THR A 82 6.96 11.06 -18.79
C THR A 82 7.78 11.74 -17.71
N PHE A 83 9.09 11.45 -17.69
CA PHE A 83 10.03 12.11 -16.80
C PHE A 83 10.83 13.16 -17.58
N SER A 84 11.14 14.27 -16.91
CA SER A 84 12.01 15.31 -17.45
C SER A 84 13.49 14.94 -17.28
N SER A 85 13.82 14.15 -16.25
CA SER A 85 15.18 13.66 -16.01
C SER A 85 15.55 12.51 -16.96
N ARG A 86 16.83 12.47 -17.34
CA ARG A 86 17.44 11.32 -18.05
C ARG A 86 18.11 10.36 -17.06
N ALA A 87 18.36 9.12 -17.47
CA ALA A 87 18.93 8.06 -16.60
C ALA A 87 20.23 8.46 -15.88
N ALA A 88 21.09 9.24 -16.54
CA ALA A 88 22.36 9.73 -15.98
C ALA A 88 22.20 10.97 -15.07
N GLN A 89 20.99 11.52 -14.92
CA GLN A 89 20.70 12.71 -14.13
C GLN A 89 20.05 12.34 -12.80
N LYS A 90 20.25 13.18 -11.78
CA LYS A 90 19.48 13.05 -10.53
C LYS A 90 18.01 13.36 -10.85
N PRO A 91 17.05 12.54 -10.41
CA PRO A 91 15.64 12.85 -10.53
C PRO A 91 15.32 14.19 -9.87
N ILE A 92 14.62 15.05 -10.60
CA ILE A 92 14.16 16.34 -10.09
C ILE A 92 12.84 16.19 -9.32
N ASP A 93 12.52 17.14 -8.46
CA ASP A 93 11.35 17.06 -7.58
C ASP A 93 10.02 16.93 -8.35
N SER A 94 9.93 17.51 -9.55
CA SER A 94 8.75 17.36 -10.41
C SER A 94 8.54 15.92 -10.90
N ASP A 95 9.62 15.16 -11.11
CA ASP A 95 9.53 13.76 -11.53
C ASP A 95 9.04 12.88 -10.35
N ILE A 96 9.50 13.19 -9.13
CA ILE A 96 9.04 12.55 -7.89
C ILE A 96 7.56 12.85 -7.66
N ALA A 97 7.14 14.10 -7.81
CA ALA A 97 5.73 14.49 -7.70
C ALA A 97 4.86 13.78 -8.77
N GLY A 98 5.37 13.65 -10.00
CA GLY A 98 4.73 12.93 -11.10
C GLY A 98 4.47 11.46 -10.76
N ILE A 99 5.50 10.74 -10.30
CA ILE A 99 5.32 9.32 -9.92
C ILE A 99 4.44 9.16 -8.69
N LYS A 100 4.58 10.00 -7.66
CA LYS A 100 3.69 9.97 -6.48
C LYS A 100 2.23 10.15 -6.88
N SER A 101 1.94 11.08 -7.80
CA SER A 101 0.59 11.30 -8.32
C SER A 101 0.05 10.08 -9.08
N GLN A 102 0.86 9.50 -9.98
CA GLN A 102 0.48 8.28 -10.71
C GLN A 102 0.22 7.10 -9.77
N CYS A 103 1.12 6.86 -8.82
CA CYS A 103 0.95 5.82 -7.81
C CYS A 103 -0.29 6.07 -6.93
N SER A 104 -0.57 7.32 -6.56
CA SER A 104 -1.82 7.64 -5.85
C SER A 104 -3.06 7.31 -6.68
N ARG A 105 -3.00 7.41 -8.02
CA ARG A 105 -4.11 7.01 -8.90
C ARG A 105 -4.22 5.49 -8.99
N LEU A 106 -3.12 4.80 -9.29
CA LEU A 106 -3.05 3.33 -9.39
C LEU A 106 -3.57 2.65 -8.12
N LEU A 107 -3.08 3.07 -6.96
CA LEU A 107 -3.46 2.48 -5.66
C LEU A 107 -4.97 2.61 -5.36
N ARG A 108 -5.67 3.55 -5.99
CA ARG A 108 -7.12 3.77 -5.82
C ARG A 108 -7.97 2.99 -6.82
N ILE A 109 -7.37 2.38 -7.85
CA ILE A 109 -8.10 1.60 -8.85
C ILE A 109 -8.80 0.44 -8.16
N LYS A 110 -10.11 0.33 -8.41
CA LYS A 110 -10.95 -0.72 -7.82
C LYS A 110 -10.63 -2.06 -8.47
N ILE A 111 -10.82 -3.13 -7.71
CA ILE A 111 -10.68 -4.47 -8.29
C ILE A 111 -11.77 -4.70 -9.34
N THR A 112 -11.33 -4.91 -10.57
CA THR A 112 -12.16 -5.42 -11.67
C THR A 112 -11.53 -6.69 -12.23
N LYS A 113 -12.19 -7.37 -13.17
CA LYS A 113 -11.69 -8.60 -13.82
C LYS A 113 -11.11 -8.31 -15.21
N ASP A 114 -10.81 -7.06 -15.51
CA ASP A 114 -10.37 -6.62 -16.82
C ASP A 114 -8.84 -6.76 -16.94
N GLU A 115 -8.32 -7.00 -18.15
CA GLU A 115 -6.86 -7.12 -18.40
C GLU A 115 -6.09 -5.84 -17.99
N ASP A 116 -6.77 -4.70 -18.08
CA ASP A 116 -6.25 -3.40 -17.61
C ASP A 116 -5.94 -3.43 -16.11
N PHE A 117 -6.75 -4.11 -15.30
CA PHE A 117 -6.54 -4.22 -13.86
C PHE A 117 -5.28 -5.02 -13.52
N GLU A 118 -5.01 -6.11 -14.24
CA GLU A 118 -3.79 -6.89 -14.03
C GLU A 118 -2.54 -6.09 -14.39
N THR A 119 -2.63 -5.32 -15.48
CA THR A 119 -1.57 -4.40 -15.91
C THR A 119 -1.34 -3.29 -14.88
N ASP A 120 -2.41 -2.65 -14.39
CA ASP A 120 -2.34 -1.61 -13.36
C ASP A 120 -1.81 -2.14 -12.02
N LEU A 121 -2.17 -3.36 -11.65
CA LEU A 121 -1.64 -4.03 -10.47
C LEU A 121 -0.14 -4.28 -10.62
N GLN A 122 0.31 -4.79 -11.76
CA GLN A 122 1.73 -5.04 -12.01
C GLN A 122 2.51 -3.72 -11.97
N ASN A 123 1.98 -2.67 -12.61
CA ASN A 123 2.55 -1.33 -12.53
C ASN A 123 2.63 -0.85 -11.07
N ALA A 124 1.60 -1.06 -10.26
CA ALA A 124 1.62 -0.67 -8.86
C ALA A 124 2.65 -1.45 -8.03
N LYS A 125 2.89 -2.73 -8.33
CA LYS A 125 3.96 -3.52 -7.71
C LYS A 125 5.34 -2.97 -8.07
N ASP A 126 5.57 -2.75 -9.35
CA ASP A 126 6.86 -2.33 -9.88
C ASP A 126 7.22 -0.89 -9.47
N TRP A 127 6.21 -0.02 -9.35
CA TRP A 127 6.43 1.41 -9.15
C TRP A 127 6.05 1.95 -7.77
N CYS A 128 5.08 1.34 -7.09
CA CYS A 128 4.44 1.97 -5.93
C CYS A 128 4.69 1.24 -4.61
N THR A 129 5.57 0.23 -4.58
CA THR A 129 5.85 -0.56 -3.37
C THR A 129 7.32 -0.50 -2.98
N SER A 130 7.60 -0.64 -1.68
CA SER A 130 8.97 -0.67 -1.15
C SER A 130 9.73 -1.92 -1.57
N GLU A 131 9.02 -3.01 -1.81
CA GLU A 131 9.56 -4.33 -2.15
C GLU A 131 9.78 -4.50 -3.66
N SER A 132 9.48 -3.47 -4.46
CA SER A 132 9.74 -3.46 -5.89
C SER A 132 11.18 -3.90 -6.18
N GLU A 133 11.34 -4.77 -7.17
CA GLU A 133 12.65 -5.23 -7.64
C GLU A 133 13.51 -4.05 -8.14
N PHE A 134 12.86 -2.96 -8.54
CA PHE A 134 13.49 -1.74 -8.98
C PHE A 134 13.85 -0.78 -7.84
N ALA A 135 13.27 -0.96 -6.65
CA ALA A 135 13.57 -0.17 -5.44
C ALA A 135 14.74 -0.72 -4.62
N LYS A 136 15.18 -1.96 -4.88
CA LYS A 136 16.36 -2.56 -4.26
C LYS A 136 17.61 -1.88 -4.81
N GLU A 137 18.51 -1.39 -3.96
CA GLU A 137 19.80 -0.81 -4.41
C GLU A 137 20.67 -1.84 -5.13
#